data_AF-A0A0S8KUU7-F1
#
_entry.id   AF-A0A0S8KUU7-F1
#
_cell.length_a   1.000
_cell.length_b   1.000
_cell.length_c   1.000
_cell.angle_alpha   90.00
_cell.angle_beta   90.00
_cell.angle_gamma   90.00
#
_symmetry.space_group_name_H-M   'P 1'
#
loop_
_entity.id
_entity.type
_entity.pdbx_description
1 polymer ?
#
loop_
_entity_poly.entity_id
_entity_poly.type
_entity_poly.pdbx_seq_one_letter_code
_entity_poly.pdbx_strand_id
1 'polypeptide(L)'
;VTSLSTEISHAVAGEQCGWGFAVGDAEAMAQAILLAADHRDELRRRGEKAQRYFERHYTLSESGRPLREWVAGSPSKAPDWRCLNAAGWPLPIRAADLRRMSPPRRLAYRYAKFGARGLLAQLLSTRKRPERVVPP
;
A
#
# COMPACT_ATOMS: atom_id res chain seq x y z
N VAL A 1 5.43 -23.50 -5.26
CA VAL A 1 5.34 -23.50 -6.74
C VAL A 1 4.58 -22.25 -7.15
N THR A 2 5.05 -21.50 -8.15
CA THR A 2 4.42 -20.23 -8.58
C THR A 2 4.55 -20.02 -10.09
N SER A 3 3.60 -19.31 -10.70
CA SER A 3 3.72 -18.89 -12.11
C SER A 3 4.65 -17.68 -12.23
N LEU A 4 5.46 -17.63 -13.29
CA LEU A 4 6.40 -16.54 -13.55
C LEU A 4 5.68 -15.32 -14.16
N SER A 5 4.94 -14.59 -13.33
CA SER A 5 4.10 -13.44 -13.74
C SER A 5 4.23 -12.20 -12.86
N THR A 6 4.74 -12.36 -11.64
CA THR A 6 4.79 -11.29 -10.63
C THR A 6 6.19 -11.09 -10.09
N GLU A 7 6.43 -9.94 -9.45
CA GLU A 7 7.68 -9.64 -8.76
C GLU A 7 8.03 -10.71 -7.72
N ILE A 8 7.03 -11.22 -7.00
CA ILE A 8 7.21 -12.32 -6.02
C ILE A 8 7.67 -13.60 -6.73
N SER A 9 7.15 -13.90 -7.91
CA SER A 9 7.58 -15.08 -8.68
C SER A 9 9.03 -14.98 -9.18
N HIS A 10 9.50 -13.77 -9.50
CA HIS A 10 10.90 -13.53 -9.82
C HIS A 10 11.80 -13.70 -8.61
N ALA A 11 11.38 -13.23 -7.43
CA ALA A 11 12.10 -13.48 -6.19
C ALA A 11 12.18 -14.99 -5.89
N VAL A 12 11.07 -15.74 -6.03
CA VAL A 12 11.05 -17.19 -5.82
C VAL A 12 12.02 -17.92 -6.76
N ALA A 13 12.10 -17.52 -8.02
CA ALA A 13 12.97 -18.14 -9.02
C ALA A 13 14.45 -17.74 -8.83
N GLY A 14 14.75 -16.44 -8.78
CA GLY A 14 16.11 -15.91 -8.67
C GLY A 14 16.79 -16.31 -7.37
N GLU A 15 16.03 -16.35 -6.28
CA GLU A 15 16.53 -16.75 -4.96
C GLU A 15 16.40 -18.24 -4.71
N GLN A 16 15.94 -19.03 -5.68
CA GLN A 16 15.77 -20.49 -5.54
C GLN A 16 14.94 -20.87 -4.29
N CYS A 17 13.96 -20.05 -3.95
CA CYS A 17 13.07 -20.23 -2.80
C CYS A 17 11.87 -21.16 -3.12
N GLY A 18 11.85 -21.74 -4.32
CA GLY A 18 10.82 -22.64 -4.78
C GLY A 18 11.02 -23.02 -6.25
N TRP A 19 9.92 -23.35 -6.92
CA TRP A 19 9.89 -23.69 -8.34
C TRP A 19 8.92 -22.76 -9.07
N GLY A 20 9.37 -22.29 -10.23
CA GLY A 20 8.61 -21.44 -11.15
C GLY A 20 8.21 -22.20 -12.40
N PHE A 21 7.07 -21.84 -12.99
CA PHE A 21 6.62 -22.34 -14.29
C PHE A 21 6.05 -21.19 -15.14
N ALA A 22 6.05 -21.35 -16.47
CA ALA A 22 5.53 -20.34 -17.39
C ALA A 22 4.00 -20.20 -17.25
N VAL A 23 3.48 -18.98 -17.41
CA VAL A 23 2.03 -18.75 -17.38
C VAL A 23 1.36 -19.51 -18.53
N GLY A 24 0.30 -20.25 -18.23
CA GLY A 24 -0.42 -21.06 -19.21
C GLY A 24 0.16 -22.46 -19.43
N ASP A 25 1.32 -22.77 -18.86
CA ASP A 25 1.92 -24.10 -18.95
C ASP A 25 1.48 -24.99 -17.77
N ALA A 26 0.33 -25.65 -17.95
CA ALA A 26 -0.24 -26.54 -16.93
C ALA A 26 0.61 -27.79 -16.69
N GLU A 27 1.33 -28.27 -17.71
CA GLU A 27 2.17 -29.46 -17.61
C GLU A 27 3.42 -29.17 -16.77
N ALA A 28 4.10 -28.05 -17.03
CA ALA A 28 5.23 -27.62 -16.20
C ALA A 28 4.82 -27.35 -14.74
N MET A 29 3.60 -26.84 -14.51
CA MET A 29 3.05 -26.69 -13.17
C MET A 29 2.91 -28.05 -12.47
N ALA A 30 2.31 -29.04 -13.13
CA ALA A 30 2.12 -30.38 -12.59
C ALA A 30 3.47 -31.02 -12.24
N GLN A 31 4.43 -30.95 -13.16
CA GLN A 31 5.79 -31.45 -12.96
C GLN A 31 6.49 -30.77 -11.77
N ALA A 32 6.34 -29.46 -11.60
CA ALA A 32 6.92 -28.74 -10.46
C ALA A 32 6.33 -29.18 -9.11
N ILE A 33 5.04 -29.51 -9.07
CA ILE A 33 4.38 -30.03 -7.87
C ILE A 33 4.90 -31.43 -7.54
N LEU A 34 4.97 -32.31 -8.54
CA LEU A 34 5.49 -33.68 -8.37
C LEU A 34 6.95 -33.66 -7.93
N LEU A 35 7.78 -32.83 -8.57
CA LEU A 35 9.19 -32.66 -8.19
C LEU A 35 9.34 -32.23 -6.73
N ALA A 36 8.51 -31.28 -6.27
CA ALA A 36 8.51 -30.83 -4.88
C ALA A 36 8.07 -31.94 -3.91
N ALA A 37 7.11 -32.78 -4.30
CA ALA A 37 6.62 -33.89 -3.49
C ALA A 37 7.65 -35.02 -3.36
N ASP A 38 8.36 -35.33 -4.45
CA ASP A 38 9.36 -36.40 -4.51
C ASP A 38 10.68 -36.02 -3.81
N HIS A 39 11.01 -34.73 -3.74
CA HIS A 39 12.28 -34.23 -3.17
C HIS A 39 12.06 -33.48 -1.86
N ARG A 40 11.59 -34.17 -0.81
CA ARG A 40 11.22 -33.56 0.48
C ARG A 40 12.34 -32.78 1.16
N ASP A 41 13.58 -33.25 1.10
CA ASP A 41 14.72 -32.52 1.69
C ASP A 41 15.00 -31.22 0.94
N GLU A 42 14.94 -31.25 -0.38
CA GLU A 42 15.09 -30.05 -1.20
C GLU A 42 13.95 -29.06 -0.97
N LEU A 43 12.72 -29.56 -0.88
CA LEU A 43 11.55 -28.76 -0.51
C LEU A 43 11.77 -28.05 0.83
N ARG A 44 12.27 -28.77 1.85
CA ARG A 44 12.59 -28.18 3.16
C ARG A 44 13.67 -27.10 3.03
N ARG A 45 14.78 -27.37 2.34
CA ARG A 45 15.87 -26.40 2.13
C ARG A 45 15.37 -25.13 1.44
N ARG A 46 14.55 -25.27 0.41
CA ARG A 46 13.95 -24.14 -0.31
C ARG A 46 12.96 -23.37 0.56
N GLY A 47 12.16 -24.07 1.38
CA GLY A 47 11.24 -23.47 2.34
C GLY A 47 11.96 -22.62 3.38
N GLU A 48 13.05 -23.13 3.96
CA GLU A 48 13.88 -22.36 4.90
C GLU A 48 14.52 -21.13 4.22
N LYS A 49 14.93 -21.27 2.96
CA LYS A 49 15.46 -20.14 2.17
C LYS A 49 14.38 -19.10 1.91
N ALA A 50 13.17 -19.53 1.55
CA ALA A 50 12.01 -18.67 1.35
C ALA A 50 11.67 -17.90 2.64
N GLN A 51 11.67 -18.58 3.79
CA GLN A 51 11.42 -17.95 5.08
C GLN A 51 12.47 -16.87 5.39
N ARG A 52 13.77 -17.20 5.27
CA ARG A 52 14.85 -16.22 5.49
C ARG A 52 14.75 -15.03 4.54
N TYR A 53 14.38 -15.26 3.28
CA TYR A 53 14.18 -14.18 2.31
C TYR A 53 12.99 -13.30 2.71
N PHE A 54 11.87 -13.90 3.10
CA PHE A 54 10.70 -13.17 3.57
C PHE A 54 11.01 -12.28 4.78
N GLU A 55 11.68 -12.83 5.79
CA GLU A 55 12.05 -12.11 7.00
C GLU A 55 12.92 -10.86 6.71
N ARG A 56 13.79 -10.95 5.70
CA ARG A 56 14.70 -9.87 5.30
C ARG A 56 14.06 -8.79 4.45
N HIS A 57 13.02 -9.10 3.68
CA HIS A 57 12.53 -8.20 2.64
C HIS A 57 11.06 -7.80 2.79
N TYR A 58 10.22 -8.67 3.33
CA TYR A 58 8.76 -8.53 3.27
C TYR A 58 8.10 -8.35 4.63
N THR A 59 8.85 -8.32 5.73
CA THR A 59 8.28 -7.93 7.03
C THR A 59 7.89 -6.45 7.01
N LEU A 60 6.91 -6.06 7.82
CA LEU A 60 6.50 -4.65 7.93
C LEU A 60 7.66 -3.75 8.38
N SER A 61 8.53 -4.28 9.26
CA SER A 61 9.74 -3.58 9.67
C SER A 61 10.65 -3.33 8.46
N GLU A 62 11.04 -4.37 7.74
CA GLU A 62 12.01 -4.23 6.66
C GLU A 62 11.44 -3.48 5.45
N SER A 63 10.24 -3.82 5.00
CA SER A 63 9.56 -3.14 3.89
C SER A 63 9.30 -1.65 4.17
N GLY A 64 9.02 -1.29 5.43
CA GLY A 64 8.82 0.10 5.85
C GLY A 64 10.11 0.86 6.16
N ARG A 65 11.27 0.20 6.22
CA ARG A 65 12.54 0.83 6.62
C ARG A 65 12.90 2.04 5.77
N PRO A 66 12.85 2.00 4.42
CA PRO A 66 13.20 3.16 3.59
C PRO A 66 12.33 4.39 3.89
N LEU A 67 11.03 4.18 4.14
CA LEU A 67 10.13 5.27 4.50
C LEU A 67 10.48 5.86 5.87
N ARG A 68 10.80 5.02 6.87
CA ARG A 68 11.19 5.48 8.20
C ARG A 68 12.50 6.26 8.16
N GLU A 69 13.49 5.77 7.41
CA GLU A 69 14.77 6.47 7.19
C GLU A 69 14.56 7.82 6.52
N TRP A 70 13.70 7.89 5.50
CA TRP A 70 13.34 9.14 4.84
C TRP A 70 12.65 10.13 5.79
N VAL A 71 11.72 9.67 6.64
CA VAL A 71 11.05 10.51 7.65
C VAL A 71 12.05 11.00 8.72
N ALA A 72 12.98 10.14 9.16
CA ALA A 72 13.99 10.49 10.16
C ALA A 72 15.03 11.47 9.61
N GLY A 73 15.36 11.37 8.32
CA GLY A 73 16.39 12.18 7.63
C GLY A 73 16.00 13.62 7.32
N SER A 74 14.94 14.17 7.93
CA SER A 74 14.38 15.50 7.61
C SER A 74 13.85 15.60 6.17
N PRO A 75 12.67 15.03 5.87
CA PRO A 75 12.11 15.02 4.53
C PRO A 75 11.90 16.45 4.01
N SER A 76 12.39 16.72 2.81
CA SER A 76 12.10 17.96 2.11
C SER A 76 10.68 17.93 1.54
N LYS A 77 10.08 19.11 1.38
CA LYS A 77 8.77 19.21 0.74
C LYS A 77 8.92 18.91 -0.75
N ALA A 78 7.94 18.22 -1.33
CA ALA A 78 7.89 18.00 -2.77
C ALA A 78 8.00 19.35 -3.52
N PRO A 79 8.67 19.44 -4.68
CA PRO A 79 8.91 20.71 -5.39
C PRO A 79 7.63 21.52 -5.68
N ASP A 80 6.52 20.83 -5.84
CA ASP A 80 5.18 21.35 -6.12
C ASP A 80 4.35 21.63 -4.86
N TRP A 81 4.94 21.59 -3.66
CA TRP A 81 4.22 21.75 -2.39
C TRP A 81 3.52 23.11 -2.21
N ARG A 82 3.73 24.07 -3.12
CA ARG A 82 3.00 25.35 -3.19
C ARG A 82 2.28 25.56 -4.52
N CYS A 83 2.41 24.62 -5.45
CA CYS A 83 1.70 24.67 -6.71
C CYS A 83 0.21 24.48 -6.44
N LEU A 84 -0.57 25.18 -7.25
CA LEU A 84 -1.99 24.91 -7.32
C LEU A 84 -2.17 23.54 -7.98
N ASN A 85 -3.08 22.73 -7.46
CA ASN A 85 -3.47 21.52 -8.18
C ASN A 85 -4.20 21.88 -9.50
N ALA A 86 -4.54 20.87 -10.30
CA ALA A 86 -5.25 21.05 -11.58
C ALA A 86 -6.56 21.85 -11.49
N ALA A 87 -7.13 22.01 -10.29
CA ALA A 87 -8.34 22.78 -10.04
C ALA A 87 -8.06 24.15 -9.36
N GLY A 88 -6.80 24.61 -9.35
CA GLY A 88 -6.43 25.94 -8.87
C GLY A 88 -6.30 26.05 -7.35
N TRP A 89 -6.15 24.94 -6.62
CA TRP A 89 -6.15 24.95 -5.15
C TRP A 89 -4.74 24.84 -4.54
N PRO A 90 -4.41 25.66 -3.52
CA PRO A 90 -3.11 25.56 -2.83
C PRO A 90 -3.03 24.24 -2.06
N LEU A 91 -2.03 23.42 -2.35
CA LEU A 91 -1.72 22.23 -1.55
C LEU A 91 -0.62 22.55 -0.51
N PRO A 92 -0.61 21.88 0.66
CA PRO A 92 -1.79 21.26 1.27
C PRO A 92 -2.81 22.32 1.67
N ILE A 93 -4.11 22.06 1.41
CA ILE A 93 -5.18 22.98 1.83
C ILE A 93 -5.25 23.00 3.36
N ARG A 94 -4.95 24.15 3.98
CA ARG A 94 -4.96 24.30 5.43
C ARG A 94 -6.38 24.40 5.96
N ALA A 95 -6.58 24.07 7.23
CA ALA A 95 -7.90 24.18 7.88
C ALA A 95 -8.44 25.63 7.87
N ALA A 96 -7.56 26.63 7.95
CA ALA A 96 -7.93 28.05 7.83
C ALA A 96 -8.45 28.38 6.41
N ASP A 97 -7.80 27.85 5.38
CA ASP A 97 -8.20 28.04 3.98
C ASP A 97 -9.55 27.36 3.72
N LEU A 98 -9.77 26.16 4.26
CA LEU A 98 -11.08 25.48 4.22
C LEU A 98 -12.20 26.29 4.84
N ARG A 99 -11.93 27.00 5.95
CA ARG A 99 -12.94 27.84 6.62
C ARG A 99 -13.32 29.05 5.78
N ARG A 100 -12.39 29.59 5.00
CA ARG A 100 -12.59 30.76 4.12
C ARG A 100 -13.26 30.41 2.79
N MET A 101 -13.28 29.13 2.39
CA MET A 101 -13.96 28.70 1.17
C MET A 101 -15.48 28.88 1.27
N SER A 102 -16.13 29.29 0.18
CA SER A 102 -17.59 29.25 0.09
C SER A 102 -18.11 27.80 0.26
N PRO A 103 -19.35 27.60 0.75
CA PRO A 103 -19.89 26.25 0.95
C PRO A 103 -19.81 25.34 -0.28
N PRO A 104 -20.13 25.81 -1.52
CA PRO A 104 -19.97 24.98 -2.72
C PRO A 104 -18.52 24.56 -2.97
N ARG A 105 -17.56 25.48 -2.77
CA ARG A 105 -16.12 25.19 -2.95
C ARG A 105 -15.61 24.16 -1.95
N ARG A 106 -16.08 24.24 -0.71
CA ARG A 106 -15.73 23.31 0.37
C ARG A 106 -16.28 21.90 0.09
N LEU A 107 -17.47 21.81 -0.47
CA LEU A 107 -18.08 20.55 -0.91
C LEU A 107 -17.30 19.91 -2.06
N ALA A 108 -16.96 20.70 -3.09
CA ALA A 108 -16.17 20.24 -4.23
C ALA A 108 -14.78 19.71 -3.80
N TYR A 109 -14.10 20.40 -2.88
CA TYR A 109 -12.84 19.89 -2.32
C TYR A 109 -13.03 18.56 -1.59
N ARG A 110 -14.04 18.44 -0.72
CA ARG A 110 -14.28 17.19 0.01
C ARG A 110 -14.62 16.05 -0.93
N TYR A 111 -15.38 16.32 -1.99
CA TYR A 111 -15.64 15.34 -3.05
C TYR A 111 -14.35 14.92 -3.75
N ALA A 112 -13.51 15.86 -4.18
CA ALA A 112 -12.24 15.57 -4.84
C ALA A 112 -11.27 14.79 -3.94
N LYS A 113 -11.25 15.07 -2.63
CA LYS A 113 -10.36 14.42 -1.67
C LYS A 113 -10.82 13.03 -1.22
N PHE A 114 -12.13 12.86 -1.00
CA PHE A 114 -12.68 11.66 -0.35
C PHE A 114 -13.57 10.81 -1.27
N GLY A 115 -13.82 11.27 -2.49
CA GLY A 115 -14.81 10.69 -3.39
C GLY A 115 -16.24 10.80 -2.86
N ALA A 116 -17.21 10.30 -3.63
CA ALA A 116 -18.64 10.34 -3.27
C ALA A 116 -18.92 9.62 -1.93
N ARG A 117 -18.38 8.42 -1.76
CA ARG A 117 -18.61 7.58 -0.56
C ARG A 117 -17.99 8.19 0.70
N GLY A 118 -16.77 8.70 0.61
CA GLY A 118 -16.09 9.32 1.74
C GLY A 118 -16.72 10.66 2.15
N LEU A 119 -17.20 11.44 1.17
CA LEU A 119 -17.97 12.66 1.44
C LEU A 119 -19.28 12.35 2.18
N LEU A 120 -20.04 11.35 1.71
CA LEU A 120 -21.30 10.93 2.34
C LEU A 120 -21.06 10.51 3.80
N ALA A 121 -20.04 9.69 4.04
CA ALA A 121 -19.67 9.24 5.39
C ALA A 121 -19.31 10.42 6.32
N GLN A 122 -18.59 11.43 5.82
CA GLN A 122 -18.28 12.63 6.60
C GLN A 122 -19.51 13.48 6.90
N LEU A 123 -20.41 13.68 5.95
CA LEU A 123 -21.63 14.45 6.17
C LEU A 123 -22.51 13.78 7.23
N LEU A 124 -22.62 12.44 7.17
CA LEU A 124 -23.34 11.64 8.15
C LEU A 124 -22.65 11.62 9.52
N SER A 125 -21.32 11.64 9.59
CA SER A 125 -20.59 11.69 10.87
C SER A 125 -20.65 13.07 11.52
N THR A 126 -20.67 14.15 10.75
CA THR A 126 -20.83 15.51 11.29
C THR A 126 -22.19 15.78 11.93
N ARG A 127 -23.23 14.98 11.58
CA ARG A 127 -24.52 14.99 12.28
C ARG A 127 -24.49 14.27 13.63
N LYS A 128 -23.44 13.51 13.93
CA LYS A 128 -23.25 12.74 15.18
C LYS A 128 -22.27 13.40 16.17
N ARG A 129 -22.07 14.72 16.14
CA ARG A 129 -21.45 15.41 17.29
C ARG A 129 -22.54 15.60 18.35
N PRO A 130 -22.56 14.86 19.48
CA PRO A 130 -23.40 15.26 20.58
C PRO A 130 -22.95 16.65 21.03
N GLU A 131 -23.90 17.55 21.24
CA GLU A 131 -23.67 18.80 21.97
C GLU A 131 -22.91 18.44 23.24
N ARG A 132 -21.70 19.00 23.42
CA ARG A 132 -21.04 18.93 24.72
C ARG A 132 -21.91 19.75 25.67
N VAL A 133 -22.76 19.07 26.41
CA VAL A 133 -23.32 19.60 27.65
C VAL A 133 -22.13 19.84 28.57
N VAL A 134 -21.81 21.10 28.81
CA VAL A 134 -20.87 21.50 29.86
C VAL A 134 -21.69 21.46 31.15
N PRO A 135 -21.37 20.59 32.13
CA PRO A 135 -22.05 20.62 33.42
C PRO A 135 -21.60 21.87 34.22
N PRO A 136 -22.43 22.34 35.17
CA PRO A 136 -22.27 23.61 35.88
C PRO A 136 -21.00 23.68 36.73
#